data_AF-A0A9X9LP65-F1
#
_entry.id   AF-A0A9X9LP65-F1
#
_cell.length_a   1.000
_cell.length_b   1.000
_cell.length_c   1.000
_cell.angle_alpha   90.00
_cell.angle_beta   90.00
_cell.angle_gamma   90.00
#
_symmetry.space_group_name_H-M   'P 1'
#
loop_
_entity.id
_entity.type
_entity.pdbx_description
1 polymer ?
#
loop_
_entity_poly.entity_id
_entity_poly.type
_entity_poly.pdbx_seq_one_letter_code
_entity_poly.pdbx_strand_id
1 'polypeptide(L)'
;DPGIPVHGRRYGHDFSIGSTVSFSCDPGYRLSHEEPLLCEKNHWWSHPLPTCDALCGGDVRGPSGTILSPGYPEFYPNSLNCTWTVDVTHGKGVQFNFHTFHLEDHHDYLLITENGSFTQPLARLTGSELPSTINAGLYGNFRAQLRFISDFSISYEGFNITFSEYNLEPCEDPGIPQYGNRIGFNFGVGDTLTFSCSSGYRLEGTSEIICLGGGRRVWSAPLPRCVAECGASATNNEGILLSPNYPLNYENNHECIYSIQVQAGKGINISARTF
;
A
#
# COMPACT_ATOMS: atom_id res chain seq x y z
N ASP A 1 -31.08 -33.62 -15.82
CA ASP A 1 -30.68 -32.35 -15.18
C ASP A 1 -29.32 -32.59 -14.52
N PRO A 2 -28.25 -31.85 -14.87
CA PRO A 2 -26.92 -32.02 -14.29
C PRO A 2 -26.81 -31.53 -12.83
N GLY A 3 -27.81 -30.81 -12.33
CA GLY A 3 -27.79 -30.17 -11.02
C GLY A 3 -27.25 -28.74 -11.06
N ILE A 4 -27.03 -28.19 -9.86
CA ILE A 4 -26.40 -26.89 -9.62
C ILE A 4 -25.32 -27.12 -8.55
N PRO A 5 -24.07 -26.64 -8.74
CA PRO A 5 -23.03 -26.75 -7.73
C PRO A 5 -23.43 -26.02 -6.44
N VAL A 6 -23.01 -26.52 -5.29
CA VAL A 6 -23.12 -25.78 -4.02
C VAL A 6 -22.31 -24.49 -4.15
N HIS A 7 -22.82 -23.36 -3.65
CA HIS A 7 -22.22 -22.02 -3.86
C HIS A 7 -22.08 -21.64 -5.34
N GLY A 8 -22.95 -22.18 -6.21
CA GLY A 8 -22.92 -21.94 -7.64
C GLY A 8 -24.28 -21.66 -8.25
N ARG A 9 -24.25 -21.26 -9.52
CA ARG A 9 -25.42 -20.99 -10.34
C ARG A 9 -25.24 -21.68 -11.68
N ARG A 10 -26.33 -22.21 -12.23
CA ARG A 10 -26.38 -22.75 -13.60
C ARG A 10 -27.06 -21.76 -14.53
N TYR A 11 -26.51 -21.61 -15.74
CA TYR A 11 -27.13 -20.92 -16.85
C TYR A 11 -27.51 -21.92 -17.94
N GLY A 12 -28.73 -21.79 -18.44
CA GLY A 12 -29.33 -22.76 -19.36
C GLY A 12 -30.32 -23.68 -18.65
N HIS A 13 -31.39 -24.00 -19.36
CA HIS A 13 -32.51 -24.83 -18.89
C HIS A 13 -32.91 -25.90 -19.91
N ASP A 14 -32.26 -25.92 -21.08
CA ASP A 14 -32.45 -26.96 -22.09
C ASP A 14 -31.43 -28.09 -21.88
N PHE A 15 -31.95 -29.31 -21.81
CA PHE A 15 -31.18 -30.54 -21.58
C PHE A 15 -31.29 -31.51 -22.75
N SER A 16 -31.78 -31.05 -23.90
CA SER A 16 -31.83 -31.85 -25.13
C SER A 16 -30.42 -32.13 -25.68
N ILE A 17 -30.31 -33.17 -26.50
CA ILE A 17 -29.03 -33.55 -27.12
C ILE A 17 -28.50 -32.38 -27.95
N GLY A 18 -27.24 -32.02 -27.74
CA GLY A 18 -26.56 -30.91 -28.39
C GLY A 18 -26.65 -29.58 -27.62
N SER A 19 -27.48 -29.50 -26.57
CA SER A 19 -27.59 -28.30 -25.74
C SER A 19 -26.46 -28.21 -24.73
N THR A 20 -26.08 -26.98 -24.40
CA THR A 20 -25.02 -26.68 -23.43
C THR A 20 -25.56 -25.94 -22.22
N VAL A 21 -24.96 -26.20 -21.07
CA VAL A 21 -25.21 -25.45 -19.83
C VAL A 21 -23.88 -24.99 -19.26
N SER A 22 -23.85 -23.77 -18.76
CA SER A 22 -22.66 -23.18 -18.12
C SER A 22 -22.93 -22.89 -16.65
N PHE A 23 -21.87 -22.65 -15.89
CA PHE A 23 -21.93 -22.46 -14.46
C PHE A 23 -21.14 -21.23 -14.03
N SER A 24 -21.48 -20.67 -12.88
CA SER A 24 -20.67 -19.68 -12.17
C SER A 24 -20.70 -19.98 -10.67
N CYS A 25 -19.76 -19.42 -9.93
CA CYS A 25 -19.71 -19.52 -8.48
C CYS A 25 -20.11 -18.20 -7.82
N ASP A 26 -20.59 -18.29 -6.59
CA ASP A 26 -20.77 -17.15 -5.71
C ASP A 26 -19.41 -16.49 -5.40
N PRO A 27 -19.38 -15.19 -5.01
CA PRO A 27 -18.12 -14.47 -4.77
C PRO A 27 -17.20 -15.17 -3.77
N GLY A 28 -15.91 -15.28 -4.13
CA GLY A 28 -14.88 -15.94 -3.31
C GLY A 28 -14.67 -17.43 -3.60
N TYR A 29 -15.59 -18.05 -4.35
CA TYR A 29 -15.45 -19.43 -4.85
C TYR A 29 -15.01 -19.44 -6.31
N ARG A 30 -14.32 -20.51 -6.72
CA ARG A 30 -13.88 -20.72 -8.10
C ARG A 30 -14.35 -22.06 -8.63
N LEU A 31 -14.74 -22.08 -9.90
CA LEU A 31 -15.09 -23.31 -10.60
C LEU A 31 -13.86 -24.23 -10.69
N SER A 32 -14.06 -25.54 -10.48
CA SER A 32 -13.01 -26.52 -10.74
C SER A 32 -12.65 -26.65 -12.22
N HIS A 33 -13.58 -26.32 -13.13
CA HIS A 33 -13.34 -26.13 -14.55
C HIS A 33 -14.35 -25.16 -15.15
N GLU A 34 -13.94 -24.40 -16.18
CA GLU A 34 -14.74 -23.34 -16.80
C GLU A 34 -15.50 -23.82 -18.06
N GLU A 35 -15.37 -25.09 -18.42
CA GLU A 35 -15.96 -25.65 -19.64
C GLU A 35 -17.48 -25.85 -19.50
N PRO A 36 -18.29 -25.37 -20.45
CA PRO A 36 -19.71 -25.66 -20.47
C PRO A 36 -19.98 -27.16 -20.63
N LEU A 37 -20.97 -27.69 -19.92
CA LEU A 37 -21.39 -29.08 -20.10
C LEU A 37 -22.26 -29.20 -21.35
N LEU A 38 -21.90 -30.13 -22.23
CA LEU A 38 -22.64 -30.47 -23.43
C LEU A 38 -23.42 -31.76 -23.22
N CYS A 39 -24.71 -31.77 -23.57
CA CYS A 39 -25.51 -32.99 -23.60
C CYS A 39 -25.17 -33.78 -24.87
N GLU A 40 -24.44 -34.88 -24.70
CA GLU A 40 -23.94 -35.69 -25.82
C GLU A 40 -25.03 -36.62 -26.39
N LYS A 41 -24.76 -37.21 -27.56
CA LYS A 41 -25.69 -38.14 -28.25
C LYS A 41 -26.02 -39.40 -27.44
N ASN A 42 -25.18 -39.76 -26.49
CA ASN A 42 -25.38 -40.88 -25.55
C ASN A 42 -26.29 -40.50 -24.36
N HIS A 43 -26.86 -39.29 -24.33
CA HIS A 43 -27.64 -38.72 -23.23
C HIS A 43 -26.84 -38.46 -21.94
N TRP A 44 -25.51 -38.45 -22.01
CA TRP A 44 -24.63 -38.09 -20.90
C TRP A 44 -24.05 -36.68 -21.11
N TRP A 45 -23.65 -36.06 -20.00
CA TRP A 45 -22.91 -34.80 -20.05
C TRP A 45 -21.45 -35.07 -20.39
N SER A 46 -20.84 -34.17 -21.16
CA SER A 46 -19.42 -34.24 -21.54
C SER A 46 -18.49 -34.46 -20.34
N HIS A 47 -18.81 -33.81 -19.20
CA HIS A 47 -18.05 -33.90 -17.96
C HIS A 47 -18.98 -33.95 -16.73
N PRO A 48 -18.46 -34.35 -15.54
CA PRO A 48 -19.18 -34.21 -14.28
C PRO A 48 -19.52 -32.75 -13.96
N LEU A 49 -20.55 -32.55 -13.14
CA LEU A 49 -20.92 -31.23 -12.60
C LEU A 49 -19.70 -30.57 -11.95
N PRO A 50 -19.31 -29.34 -12.36
CA PRO A 50 -18.22 -28.61 -11.70
C PRO A 50 -18.52 -28.34 -10.23
N THR A 51 -17.47 -28.12 -9.45
CA THR A 51 -17.53 -27.71 -8.04
C THR A 51 -17.16 -26.23 -7.93
N CYS A 52 -17.67 -25.58 -6.88
CA CYS A 52 -17.32 -24.20 -6.54
C CYS A 52 -16.57 -24.22 -5.21
N ASP A 53 -15.25 -24.09 -5.29
CA ASP A 53 -14.37 -24.31 -4.15
C ASP A 53 -13.67 -23.01 -3.74
N ALA A 54 -13.56 -22.76 -2.44
CA ALA A 54 -12.69 -21.73 -1.90
C ALA A 54 -11.24 -22.24 -1.96
N LEU A 55 -10.44 -21.65 -2.86
CA LEU A 55 -9.08 -22.13 -3.16
C LEU A 55 -8.02 -21.52 -2.23
N CYS A 56 -6.94 -22.27 -2.04
CA CYS A 56 -5.75 -21.82 -1.32
C CYS A 56 -4.93 -20.85 -2.19
N GLY A 57 -5.18 -19.55 -2.00
CA GLY A 57 -4.45 -18.49 -2.68
C GLY A 57 -4.97 -18.16 -4.08
N GLY A 58 -4.21 -17.33 -4.80
CA GLY A 58 -4.49 -16.92 -6.18
C GLY A 58 -4.53 -15.40 -6.36
N ASP A 59 -4.57 -14.98 -7.62
CA ASP A 59 -4.68 -13.57 -7.97
C ASP A 59 -6.15 -13.16 -8.00
N VAL A 60 -6.49 -12.08 -7.28
CA VAL A 60 -7.82 -11.47 -7.28
C VAL A 60 -7.70 -10.05 -7.80
N ARG A 61 -8.45 -9.73 -8.85
CA ARG A 61 -8.34 -8.46 -9.56
C ARG A 61 -9.67 -7.74 -9.65
N GLY A 62 -9.62 -6.41 -9.63
CA GLY A 62 -10.78 -5.54 -9.83
C GLY A 62 -11.22 -4.83 -8.55
N PRO A 63 -12.10 -3.82 -8.65
CA PRO A 63 -12.35 -2.80 -7.62
C PRO A 63 -12.87 -3.35 -6.29
N SER A 64 -13.37 -4.58 -6.27
CA SER A 64 -13.83 -5.26 -5.07
C SER A 64 -13.85 -6.76 -5.28
N GLY A 65 -13.80 -7.52 -4.18
CA GLY A 65 -13.93 -8.97 -4.23
C GLY A 65 -14.04 -9.60 -2.86
N THR A 66 -14.10 -10.93 -2.85
CA THR A 66 -14.22 -11.74 -1.64
C THR A 66 -13.08 -12.76 -1.61
N ILE A 67 -12.48 -12.93 -0.44
CA ILE A 67 -11.40 -13.88 -0.15
C ILE A 67 -11.89 -14.76 1.00
N LEU A 68 -11.88 -16.06 0.78
CA LEU A 68 -12.32 -17.07 1.73
C LEU A 68 -11.15 -17.97 2.12
N SER A 69 -11.14 -18.46 3.36
CA SER A 69 -10.24 -19.54 3.74
C SER A 69 -10.57 -20.82 2.95
N PRO A 70 -9.58 -21.70 2.68
CA PRO A 70 -9.84 -22.91 1.90
C PRO A 70 -10.87 -23.81 2.59
N GLY A 71 -11.89 -24.23 1.85
CA GLY A 71 -12.99 -25.06 2.37
C GLY A 71 -14.12 -24.31 3.09
N TYR A 72 -14.05 -22.98 3.25
CA TYR A 72 -15.10 -22.17 3.87
C TYR A 72 -16.48 -22.48 3.26
N PRO A 73 -17.57 -22.59 4.06
CA PRO A 73 -17.68 -22.34 5.50
C PRO A 73 -17.28 -23.53 6.40
N GLU A 74 -16.81 -24.63 5.81
CA GLU A 74 -16.27 -25.73 6.61
C GLU A 74 -14.91 -25.38 7.19
N PHE A 75 -14.42 -26.21 8.10
CA PHE A 75 -13.15 -25.94 8.77
C PHE A 75 -11.98 -26.00 7.78
N TYR A 76 -11.04 -25.05 7.90
CA TYR A 76 -9.89 -25.00 7.01
C TYR A 76 -8.99 -26.24 7.18
N PRO A 77 -8.33 -26.72 6.12
CA PRO A 77 -7.33 -27.78 6.23
C PRO A 77 -6.08 -27.38 7.04
N ASN A 78 -5.43 -28.35 7.66
CA ASN A 78 -4.13 -28.16 8.30
C ASN A 78 -3.01 -28.09 7.25
N SER A 79 -1.87 -27.52 7.64
CA SER A 79 -0.60 -27.43 6.90
C SER A 79 -0.71 -26.60 5.62
N LEU A 80 -1.50 -25.53 5.68
CA LEU A 80 -1.69 -24.62 4.56
C LEU A 80 -0.59 -23.56 4.50
N ASN A 81 -0.31 -23.11 3.28
CA ASN A 81 0.51 -21.94 3.01
C ASN A 81 -0.06 -21.21 1.80
N CYS A 82 -1.17 -20.53 2.03
CA CYS A 82 -1.95 -19.87 0.99
C CYS A 82 -1.49 -18.42 0.85
N THR A 83 -1.35 -17.95 -0.39
CA THR A 83 -1.07 -16.53 -0.67
C THR A 83 -2.05 -16.02 -1.71
N TRP A 84 -2.81 -14.98 -1.35
CA TRP A 84 -3.65 -14.22 -2.27
C TRP A 84 -2.96 -12.92 -2.64
N THR A 85 -2.97 -12.59 -3.93
CA THR A 85 -2.50 -11.29 -4.43
C THR A 85 -3.69 -10.49 -4.91
N VAL A 86 -3.92 -9.34 -4.29
CA VAL A 86 -5.02 -8.43 -4.62
C VAL A 86 -4.46 -7.28 -5.43
N ASP A 87 -4.89 -7.19 -6.69
CA ASP A 87 -4.56 -6.09 -7.61
C ASP A 87 -5.84 -5.28 -7.89
N VAL A 88 -5.85 -4.01 -7.49
CA VAL A 88 -6.94 -3.05 -7.78
C VAL A 88 -6.44 -1.92 -8.73
N THR A 89 -7.29 -0.95 -9.08
CA THR A 89 -7.00 0.15 -10.02
C THR A 89 -5.91 1.15 -9.60
N HIS A 90 -4.70 1.15 -10.17
CA HIS A 90 -3.57 2.06 -9.82
C HIS A 90 -3.97 3.49 -9.32
N GLY A 91 -3.36 3.96 -8.22
CA GLY A 91 -3.69 5.21 -7.51
C GLY A 91 -4.74 5.14 -6.37
N LYS A 92 -5.44 4.02 -6.17
CA LYS A 92 -6.32 3.71 -5.04
C LYS A 92 -5.58 3.04 -3.86
N GLY A 93 -6.30 2.78 -2.77
CA GLY A 93 -5.89 1.86 -1.73
C GLY A 93 -6.83 0.66 -1.68
N VAL A 94 -6.49 -0.37 -0.89
CA VAL A 94 -7.33 -1.55 -0.65
C VAL A 94 -7.81 -1.54 0.78
N GLN A 95 -9.11 -1.55 0.98
CA GLN A 95 -9.72 -1.71 2.29
C GLN A 95 -10.20 -3.15 2.45
N PHE A 96 -9.76 -3.82 3.52
CA PHE A 96 -10.17 -5.17 3.91
C PHE A 96 -11.18 -5.11 5.04
N ASN A 97 -12.33 -5.73 4.85
CA ASN A 97 -13.39 -5.86 5.84
C ASN A 97 -13.64 -7.34 6.16
N PHE A 98 -13.72 -7.66 7.44
CA PHE A 98 -13.84 -9.02 7.96
C PHE A 98 -15.29 -9.27 8.37
N HIS A 99 -15.91 -10.32 7.83
CA HIS A 99 -17.27 -10.74 8.18
C HIS A 99 -17.25 -11.91 9.16
N THR A 100 -16.29 -12.82 8.97
CA THR A 100 -16.03 -13.97 9.84
C THR A 100 -14.53 -14.10 10.03
N PHE A 101 -14.08 -14.43 11.24
CA PHE A 101 -12.68 -14.71 11.54
C PHE A 101 -12.55 -15.64 12.75
N HIS A 102 -12.00 -16.83 12.52
CA HIS A 102 -11.71 -17.81 13.56
C HIS A 102 -10.57 -18.71 13.11
N LEU A 103 -9.39 -18.47 13.67
CA LEU A 103 -8.16 -19.26 13.49
C LEU A 103 -7.72 -19.83 14.83
N GLU A 104 -6.87 -20.86 14.81
CA GLU A 104 -6.20 -21.32 16.02
C GLU A 104 -5.30 -20.22 16.59
N ASP A 105 -5.56 -19.86 17.84
CA ASP A 105 -4.82 -18.81 18.53
C ASP A 105 -3.34 -19.18 18.69
N HIS A 106 -2.46 -18.20 18.40
CA HIS A 106 -0.99 -18.28 18.40
C HIS A 106 -0.32 -19.22 17.37
N HIS A 107 -1.02 -20.21 16.82
CA HIS A 107 -0.45 -21.24 15.92
C HIS A 107 -0.74 -20.90 14.45
N ASP A 108 -1.99 -20.59 14.16
CA ASP A 108 -2.45 -20.25 12.82
C ASP A 108 -2.60 -18.74 12.69
N TYR A 109 -2.19 -18.20 11.55
CA TYR A 109 -2.22 -16.76 11.37
C TYR A 109 -2.38 -16.31 9.93
N LEU A 110 -3.06 -15.18 9.79
CA LEU A 110 -3.23 -14.43 8.55
C LEU A 110 -2.34 -13.18 8.60
N LEU A 111 -1.45 -13.06 7.64
CA LEU A 111 -0.61 -11.88 7.43
C LEU A 111 -1.16 -11.03 6.30
N ILE A 112 -1.13 -9.72 6.45
CA ILE A 112 -1.50 -8.76 5.40
C ILE A 112 -0.30 -7.85 5.13
N THR A 113 0.05 -7.63 3.87
CA THR A 113 1.13 -6.71 3.47
C THR A 113 0.74 -5.90 2.24
N GLU A 114 1.37 -4.73 2.09
CA GLU A 114 1.23 -3.82 0.93
C GLU A 114 2.53 -3.61 0.15
N ASN A 115 3.66 -4.16 0.61
CA ASN A 115 4.98 -3.96 -0.01
C ASN A 115 5.61 -5.29 -0.49
N GLY A 116 4.81 -6.37 -0.54
CA GLY A 116 5.27 -7.71 -0.91
C GLY A 116 6.21 -8.37 0.11
N SER A 117 6.52 -7.70 1.22
CA SER A 117 7.31 -8.26 2.32
C SER A 117 6.42 -8.56 3.52
N PHE A 118 6.51 -9.79 4.01
CA PHE A 118 5.84 -10.22 5.25
C PHE A 118 6.73 -10.06 6.49
N THR A 119 7.91 -9.45 6.38
CA THR A 119 8.79 -9.19 7.54
C THR A 119 8.24 -8.12 8.47
N GLN A 120 7.54 -7.13 7.91
CA GLN A 120 6.79 -6.10 8.63
C GLN A 120 5.39 -6.03 8.02
N PRO A 121 4.51 -6.98 8.36
CA PRO A 121 3.17 -7.01 7.82
C PRO A 121 2.36 -5.84 8.41
N LEU A 122 1.38 -5.35 7.65
CA LEU A 122 0.37 -4.40 8.13
C LEU A 122 -0.41 -4.97 9.32
N ALA A 123 -0.68 -6.27 9.27
CA ALA A 123 -1.33 -7.00 10.36
C ALA A 123 -0.89 -8.46 10.39
N ARG A 124 -0.83 -9.00 11.61
CA ARG A 124 -0.75 -10.43 11.89
C ARG A 124 -1.95 -10.78 12.77
N LEU A 125 -2.88 -11.55 12.23
CA LEU A 125 -4.17 -11.86 12.83
C LEU A 125 -4.24 -13.34 13.21
N THR A 126 -4.81 -13.66 14.36
CA THR A 126 -4.95 -15.02 14.91
C THR A 126 -6.11 -15.04 15.92
N GLY A 127 -6.54 -16.23 16.36
CA GLY A 127 -7.65 -16.38 17.31
C GLY A 127 -9.03 -16.15 16.70
N SER A 128 -10.01 -15.82 17.56
CA SER A 128 -11.43 -15.71 17.20
C SER A 128 -12.02 -14.30 17.33
N GLU A 129 -11.20 -13.31 17.67
CA GLU A 129 -11.65 -11.91 17.69
C GLU A 129 -11.78 -11.39 16.25
N LEU A 130 -12.95 -10.81 15.93
CA LEU A 130 -13.18 -10.24 14.60
C LEU A 130 -12.32 -8.98 14.41
N PRO A 131 -11.38 -8.96 13.44
CA PRO A 131 -10.49 -7.83 13.24
C PRO A 131 -11.24 -6.58 12.77
N SER A 132 -10.77 -5.40 13.18
CA SER A 132 -11.22 -4.14 12.59
C SER A 132 -10.79 -4.05 11.12
N THR A 133 -11.45 -3.18 10.36
CA THR A 133 -11.07 -2.88 8.98
C THR A 133 -9.59 -2.49 8.85
N ILE A 134 -8.90 -3.06 7.85
CA ILE A 134 -7.48 -2.80 7.57
C ILE A 134 -7.34 -2.14 6.20
N ASN A 135 -6.60 -1.04 6.14
CA ASN A 135 -6.37 -0.30 4.90
C ASN A 135 -4.92 -0.47 4.45
N ALA A 136 -4.73 -0.87 3.20
CA ALA A 136 -3.47 -0.89 2.46
C ALA A 136 -3.49 0.19 1.38
N GLY A 137 -2.34 0.73 0.97
CA GLY A 137 -2.25 1.70 -0.11
C GLY A 137 -1.29 2.86 0.16
N LEU A 138 -0.23 2.66 0.94
CA LEU A 138 0.76 3.69 1.24
C LEU A 138 1.41 4.27 -0.03
N TYR A 139 1.68 3.45 -1.04
CA TYR A 139 2.47 3.87 -2.20
C TYR A 139 1.66 4.15 -3.48
N GLY A 140 0.34 3.91 -3.49
CA GLY A 140 -0.51 4.14 -4.67
C GLY A 140 -0.24 3.23 -5.90
N ASN A 141 0.79 2.38 -5.87
CA ASN A 141 1.11 1.35 -6.88
C ASN A 141 0.47 0.00 -6.52
N PHE A 142 -0.76 0.02 -6.08
CA PHE A 142 -1.12 -0.85 -4.97
C PHE A 142 -1.49 -2.26 -5.45
N ARG A 143 -0.68 -3.18 -4.93
CA ARG A 143 -0.87 -4.62 -4.86
C ARG A 143 -0.79 -4.96 -3.39
N ALA A 144 -1.79 -5.63 -2.84
CA ALA A 144 -1.76 -6.12 -1.47
C ALA A 144 -1.67 -7.65 -1.49
N GLN A 145 -1.04 -8.24 -0.47
CA GLN A 145 -0.98 -9.70 -0.33
C GLN A 145 -1.46 -10.14 1.03
N LEU A 146 -2.22 -11.23 1.02
CA LEU A 146 -2.67 -11.93 2.21
C LEU A 146 -2.00 -13.29 2.23
N ARG A 147 -1.42 -13.68 3.36
CA ARG A 147 -0.80 -15.00 3.53
C ARG A 147 -1.38 -15.70 4.75
N PHE A 148 -2.05 -16.82 4.52
CA PHE A 148 -2.59 -17.67 5.57
C PHE A 148 -1.70 -18.90 5.75
N ILE A 149 -1.28 -19.14 6.97
CA ILE A 149 -0.49 -20.29 7.37
C ILE A 149 -1.25 -21.03 8.47
N SER A 150 -1.46 -22.33 8.27
CA SER A 150 -1.95 -23.23 9.32
C SER A 150 -0.91 -24.29 9.67
N ASP A 151 -0.91 -24.74 10.93
CA ASP A 151 0.01 -25.75 11.44
C ASP A 151 -0.48 -27.19 11.13
N PHE A 152 0.03 -28.24 11.79
CA PHE A 152 -0.36 -29.63 11.46
C PHE A 152 -1.68 -30.09 12.11
N SER A 153 -2.28 -29.29 13.00
CA SER A 153 -3.44 -29.67 13.80
C SER A 153 -4.46 -28.53 13.92
N ILE A 154 -5.57 -28.80 14.64
CA ILE A 154 -6.61 -27.86 15.09
C ILE A 154 -7.06 -26.84 14.03
N SER A 155 -8.27 -27.03 13.51
CA SER A 155 -8.87 -26.09 12.58
C SER A 155 -10.25 -25.60 13.01
N TYR A 156 -10.62 -24.46 12.42
CA TYR A 156 -11.88 -23.76 12.66
C TYR A 156 -12.45 -23.23 11.34
N GLU A 157 -13.55 -22.49 11.40
CA GLU A 157 -14.27 -21.95 10.23
C GLU A 157 -13.41 -21.05 9.32
N GLY A 158 -12.32 -20.47 9.84
CA GLY A 158 -11.40 -19.66 9.04
C GLY A 158 -11.90 -18.23 8.87
N PHE A 159 -11.91 -17.70 7.65
CA PHE A 159 -12.25 -16.30 7.42
C PHE A 159 -13.06 -16.05 6.14
N ASN A 160 -13.89 -15.02 6.22
CA ASN A 160 -14.60 -14.41 5.09
C ASN A 160 -14.27 -12.91 5.06
N ILE A 161 -13.51 -12.52 4.04
CA ILE A 161 -12.98 -11.16 3.89
C ILE A 161 -13.50 -10.59 2.58
N THR A 162 -14.09 -9.40 2.63
CA THR A 162 -14.32 -8.59 1.42
C THR A 162 -13.26 -7.51 1.33
N PHE A 163 -12.79 -7.24 0.12
CA PHE A 163 -11.97 -6.07 -0.15
C PHE A 163 -12.67 -5.11 -1.11
N SER A 164 -12.35 -3.83 -0.98
CA SER A 164 -12.78 -2.79 -1.92
C SER A 164 -11.71 -1.73 -2.10
N GLU A 165 -11.59 -1.19 -3.31
CA GLU A 165 -10.74 -0.04 -3.55
C GLU A 165 -11.32 1.21 -2.87
N TYR A 166 -10.44 2.09 -2.39
CA TYR A 166 -10.82 3.40 -1.88
C TYR A 166 -9.91 4.48 -2.45
N ASN A 167 -10.43 5.71 -2.53
CA ASN A 167 -9.65 6.84 -3.03
C ASN A 167 -8.56 7.19 -2.02
N LEU A 168 -7.31 7.21 -2.48
CA LEU A 168 -6.24 7.82 -1.71
C LEU A 168 -6.38 9.33 -1.79
N GLU A 169 -6.41 9.96 -0.62
CA GLU A 169 -6.44 11.41 -0.54
C GLU A 169 -5.02 11.99 -0.67
N PRO A 170 -4.87 13.13 -1.35
CA PRO A 170 -3.59 13.81 -1.43
C PRO A 170 -3.13 14.27 -0.05
N CYS A 171 -1.82 14.38 0.12
CA CYS A 171 -1.22 15.00 1.29
C CYS A 171 -1.53 16.50 1.33
N GLU A 172 -1.55 17.08 2.52
CA GLU A 172 -1.67 18.54 2.67
C GLU A 172 -0.40 19.24 2.15
N ASP A 173 -0.54 20.46 1.65
CA ASP A 173 0.62 21.25 1.23
C ASP A 173 1.53 21.49 2.45
N PRO A 174 2.76 20.93 2.49
CA PRO A 174 3.65 21.10 3.63
C PRO A 174 4.20 22.52 3.73
N GLY A 175 4.02 23.34 2.69
CA GLY A 175 4.57 24.68 2.56
C GLY A 175 5.94 24.69 1.88
N ILE A 176 6.60 25.84 2.00
CA ILE A 176 7.97 26.08 1.51
C ILE A 176 8.80 26.50 2.72
N PRO A 177 9.99 25.92 2.94
CA PRO A 177 10.87 26.36 4.00
C PRO A 177 11.19 27.85 3.84
N GLN A 178 11.19 28.59 4.95
CA GLN A 178 11.62 29.98 4.95
C GLN A 178 13.08 30.05 4.45
N TYR A 179 13.38 30.96 3.52
CA TYR A 179 14.68 31.05 2.83
C TYR A 179 15.07 29.83 1.99
N GLY A 180 14.12 28.97 1.68
CA GLY A 180 14.32 27.90 0.73
C GLY A 180 13.39 28.01 -0.47
N ASN A 181 13.48 26.99 -1.30
CA ASN A 181 12.64 26.78 -2.45
C ASN A 181 12.17 25.33 -2.47
N ARG A 182 10.99 25.10 -3.06
CA ARG A 182 10.44 23.77 -3.32
C ARG A 182 10.34 23.53 -4.82
N ILE A 183 10.64 22.32 -5.24
CA ILE A 183 10.35 21.78 -6.56
C ILE A 183 9.26 20.71 -6.40
N GLY A 184 8.23 20.81 -7.24
CA GLY A 184 7.03 19.98 -7.16
C GLY A 184 5.81 20.75 -6.61
N PHE A 185 4.66 20.52 -7.24
CA PHE A 185 3.39 21.15 -6.91
C PHE A 185 2.23 20.15 -6.85
N ASN A 186 2.53 18.86 -7.01
CA ASN A 186 1.57 17.79 -6.89
C ASN A 186 1.72 17.17 -5.50
N PHE A 187 0.58 16.83 -4.90
CA PHE A 187 0.49 16.28 -3.54
C PHE A 187 -0.23 14.93 -3.51
N GLY A 188 -0.40 14.29 -4.68
CA GLY A 188 -0.94 12.96 -4.79
C GLY A 188 0.00 11.92 -4.18
N VAL A 189 -0.54 10.74 -3.88
CA VAL A 189 0.25 9.65 -3.30
C VAL A 189 1.36 9.23 -4.27
N GLY A 190 2.57 9.08 -3.73
CA GLY A 190 3.79 8.81 -4.49
C GLY A 190 4.47 10.05 -5.06
N ASP A 191 3.82 11.23 -5.05
CA ASP A 191 4.47 12.47 -5.46
C ASP A 191 5.62 12.82 -4.51
N THR A 192 6.71 13.30 -5.10
CA THR A 192 7.93 13.70 -4.38
C THR A 192 8.12 15.20 -4.48
N LEU A 193 8.35 15.84 -3.33
CA LEU A 193 8.72 17.24 -3.24
C LEU A 193 10.20 17.34 -2.87
N THR A 194 10.94 18.16 -3.61
CA THR A 194 12.37 18.40 -3.36
C THR A 194 12.57 19.81 -2.84
N PHE A 195 13.40 19.96 -1.82
CA PHE A 195 13.69 21.23 -1.16
C PHE A 195 15.15 21.61 -1.29
N SER A 196 15.37 22.92 -1.47
CA SER A 196 16.70 23.53 -1.49
C SER A 196 16.69 24.83 -0.70
N CYS A 197 17.86 25.28 -0.27
CA CYS A 197 18.01 26.53 0.46
C CYS A 197 18.65 27.62 -0.42
N SER A 198 18.31 28.87 -0.13
CA SER A 198 18.94 30.04 -0.75
C SER A 198 20.41 30.14 -0.36
N SER A 199 21.19 30.89 -1.15
CA SER A 199 22.61 31.13 -0.86
C SER A 199 22.80 31.67 0.57
N GLY A 200 23.70 31.04 1.34
CA GLY A 200 23.97 31.38 2.74
C GLY A 200 23.21 30.55 3.78
N TYR A 201 22.30 29.67 3.36
CA TYR A 201 21.56 28.75 4.25
C TYR A 201 21.88 27.28 3.95
N ARG A 202 21.92 26.44 4.99
CA ARG A 202 21.99 24.98 4.87
C ARG A 202 20.62 24.36 5.13
N LEU A 203 20.32 23.28 4.40
CA LEU A 203 19.13 22.48 4.64
C LEU A 203 19.33 21.57 5.88
N GLU A 204 18.38 21.63 6.79
CA GLU A 204 18.24 20.75 7.95
C GLU A 204 17.01 19.87 7.77
N GLY A 205 17.21 18.55 7.72
CA GLY A 205 16.19 17.56 7.36
C GLY A 205 16.50 16.87 6.02
N THR A 206 15.53 16.16 5.47
CA THR A 206 15.67 15.52 4.15
C THR A 206 15.46 16.54 3.03
N SER A 207 16.25 16.41 1.95
CA SER A 207 16.05 17.23 0.74
C SER A 207 14.84 16.80 -0.07
N GLU A 208 14.28 15.63 0.21
CA GLU A 208 13.13 15.07 -0.49
C GLU A 208 12.15 14.48 0.50
N ILE A 209 10.86 14.68 0.25
CA ILE A 209 9.76 14.03 0.96
C ILE A 209 8.77 13.46 -0.05
N ILE A 210 8.16 12.33 0.28
CA ILE A 210 7.23 11.59 -0.57
C ILE A 210 5.87 11.53 0.11
N CYS A 211 4.78 11.75 -0.62
CA CYS A 211 3.44 11.59 -0.06
C CYS A 211 3.14 10.09 0.09
N LEU A 212 3.09 9.60 1.33
CA LEU A 212 2.98 8.18 1.65
C LEU A 212 1.53 7.67 1.71
N GLY A 213 0.51 8.42 1.28
CA GLY A 213 -0.86 7.89 1.20
C GLY A 213 -1.39 7.19 2.48
N GLY A 214 -2.38 6.32 2.34
CA GLY A 214 -2.92 5.51 3.45
C GLY A 214 -3.95 6.20 4.37
N GLY A 215 -4.33 5.52 5.46
CA GLY A 215 -5.37 5.97 6.39
C GLY A 215 -5.04 7.22 7.21
N ARG A 216 -3.77 7.65 7.23
CA ARG A 216 -3.32 8.90 7.84
C ARG A 216 -2.42 9.62 6.83
N ARG A 217 -2.98 10.64 6.19
CA ARG A 217 -2.35 11.47 5.14
C ARG A 217 -1.02 12.06 5.65
N VAL A 218 0.11 11.44 5.31
CA VAL A 218 1.41 11.79 5.91
C VAL A 218 2.52 11.82 4.85
N TRP A 219 3.34 12.85 4.92
CA TRP A 219 4.61 12.93 4.20
C TRP A 219 5.67 12.05 4.85
N SER A 220 6.58 11.48 4.07
CA SER A 220 7.64 10.60 4.57
C SER A 220 8.59 11.26 5.58
N ALA A 221 8.63 12.59 5.61
CA ALA A 221 9.34 13.38 6.60
C ALA A 221 8.62 14.74 6.79
N PRO A 222 8.87 15.46 7.90
CA PRO A 222 8.36 16.81 8.08
C PRO A 222 9.01 17.80 7.08
N LEU A 223 8.39 18.98 6.91
CA LEU A 223 8.98 20.08 6.13
C LEU A 223 10.40 20.41 6.66
N PRO A 224 11.45 20.35 5.81
CA PRO A 224 12.80 20.68 6.23
C PRO A 224 12.93 22.17 6.56
N ARG A 225 14.03 22.56 7.22
CA ARG A 225 14.31 23.95 7.59
C ARG A 225 15.57 24.44 6.89
N CYS A 226 15.58 25.69 6.45
CA CYS A 226 16.80 26.35 6.00
C CYS A 226 17.36 27.18 7.15
N VAL A 227 18.55 26.82 7.61
CA VAL A 227 19.20 27.45 8.76
C VAL A 227 20.47 28.17 8.31
N ALA A 228 20.64 29.41 8.78
CA ALA A 228 21.87 30.16 8.58
C ALA A 228 22.95 29.61 9.52
N GLU A 229 24.12 29.28 8.97
CA GLU A 229 25.20 28.70 9.75
C GLU A 229 26.05 29.75 10.46
N CYS A 230 26.36 29.49 11.72
CA CYS A 230 27.41 30.17 12.46
C CYS A 230 28.77 29.77 11.88
N GLY A 231 29.48 30.71 11.24
CA GLY A 231 30.83 30.48 10.72
C GLY A 231 30.92 29.84 9.32
N ALA A 232 29.92 30.10 8.48
CA ALA A 232 29.95 29.68 7.09
C ALA A 232 31.20 30.18 6.34
N SER A 233 31.69 29.35 5.41
CA SER A 233 32.85 29.67 4.57
C SER A 233 32.42 29.87 3.11
N ALA A 234 32.70 31.04 2.55
CA ALA A 234 32.34 31.40 1.18
C ALA A 234 33.57 31.33 0.26
N THR A 235 33.60 30.36 -0.66
CA THR A 235 34.72 30.16 -1.61
C THR A 235 34.41 30.66 -3.03
N ASN A 236 33.19 31.15 -3.27
CA ASN A 236 32.72 31.58 -4.58
C ASN A 236 33.06 33.04 -4.84
N ASN A 237 33.00 33.46 -6.12
CA ASN A 237 33.23 34.85 -6.51
C ASN A 237 32.23 35.83 -5.89
N GLU A 238 31.05 35.34 -5.48
CA GLU A 238 30.02 36.06 -4.74
C GLU A 238 29.34 35.10 -3.73
N GLY A 239 28.87 35.64 -2.60
CA GLY A 239 28.23 34.86 -1.54
C GLY A 239 27.54 35.75 -0.51
N ILE A 240 26.74 35.14 0.36
CA ILE A 240 26.03 35.82 1.46
C ILE A 240 26.46 35.15 2.76
N LEU A 241 26.78 35.96 3.76
CA LEU A 241 27.05 35.52 5.14
C LEU A 241 25.92 36.02 6.03
N LEU A 242 25.39 35.14 6.87
CA LEU A 242 24.22 35.41 7.70
C LEU A 242 24.50 35.03 9.15
N SER A 243 23.96 35.80 10.10
CA SER A 243 23.99 35.43 11.51
C SER A 243 23.15 34.18 11.76
N PRO A 244 23.44 33.40 12.81
CA PRO A 244 22.63 32.24 13.17
C PRO A 244 21.16 32.64 13.31
N ASN A 245 20.25 31.79 12.82
CA ASN A 245 18.80 32.01 12.83
C ASN A 245 18.29 33.25 12.06
N TYR A 246 19.15 33.99 11.34
CA TYR A 246 18.74 35.17 10.59
C TYR A 246 17.49 34.87 9.72
N PRO A 247 16.43 35.70 9.79
CA PRO A 247 16.32 37.03 10.39
C PRO A 247 15.81 37.02 11.83
N LEU A 248 15.57 35.85 12.42
CA LEU A 248 15.22 35.76 13.82
C LEU A 248 16.45 36.06 14.68
N ASN A 249 16.21 36.37 15.94
CA ASN A 249 17.30 36.62 16.88
C ASN A 249 18.19 35.39 17.00
N TYR A 250 19.50 35.62 16.89
CA TYR A 250 20.50 34.62 17.25
C TYR A 250 20.45 34.37 18.76
N GLU A 251 20.80 33.16 19.19
CA GLU A 251 20.85 32.83 20.61
C GLU A 251 22.09 33.46 21.29
N ASN A 252 22.10 33.52 22.61
CA ASN A 252 23.22 34.10 23.35
C ASN A 252 24.43 33.13 23.34
N ASN A 253 25.64 33.68 23.48
CA ASN A 253 26.91 32.94 23.62
C ASN A 253 27.40 32.18 22.36
N HIS A 254 27.04 32.64 21.16
CA HIS A 254 27.67 32.16 19.92
C HIS A 254 28.91 32.97 19.54
N GLU A 255 30.03 32.31 19.23
CA GLU A 255 31.19 32.90 18.55
C GLU A 255 31.24 32.35 17.11
N CYS A 256 30.87 33.19 16.13
CA CYS A 256 30.81 32.80 14.72
C CYS A 256 31.99 33.40 13.94
N ILE A 257 32.84 32.53 13.38
CA ILE A 257 33.98 32.93 12.54
C ILE A 257 33.65 32.60 11.08
N TYR A 258 33.34 33.62 10.29
CA TYR A 258 33.07 33.46 8.86
C TYR A 258 34.36 33.59 8.06
N SER A 259 34.57 32.72 7.08
CA SER A 259 35.74 32.78 6.20
C SER A 259 35.31 33.07 4.75
N ILE A 260 36.06 33.94 4.06
CA ILE A 260 35.84 34.24 2.64
C ILE A 260 37.13 33.96 1.91
N GLN A 261 37.10 33.08 0.92
CA GLN A 261 38.26 32.71 0.13
C GLN A 261 37.98 32.98 -1.36
N VAL A 262 38.83 33.82 -1.97
CA VAL A 262 38.75 34.19 -3.38
C VAL A 262 40.04 33.82 -4.12
N GLN A 263 40.00 33.79 -5.45
CA GLN A 263 41.18 33.51 -6.27
C GLN A 263 42.30 34.54 -6.04
N ALA A 264 43.54 34.09 -6.18
CA ALA A 264 44.73 34.95 -6.02
C ALA A 264 44.66 36.17 -6.97
N GLY A 265 44.94 37.36 -6.44
CA GLY A 265 44.88 38.62 -7.19
C GLY A 265 43.50 39.29 -7.22
N LYS A 266 42.49 38.75 -6.54
CA LYS A 266 41.17 39.38 -6.34
C LYS A 266 41.07 39.99 -4.94
N GLY A 267 40.43 41.16 -4.82
CA GLY A 267 40.06 41.77 -3.54
C GLY A 267 38.65 41.37 -3.10
N ILE A 268 38.37 41.43 -1.81
CA ILE A 268 37.05 41.15 -1.24
C ILE A 268 36.33 42.47 -0.98
N ASN A 269 35.10 42.60 -1.47
CA ASN A 269 34.22 43.73 -1.17
C ASN A 269 33.00 43.24 -0.37
N ILE A 270 32.69 43.89 0.75
CA ILE A 270 31.61 43.49 1.66
C ILE A 270 30.58 44.62 1.73
N SER A 271 29.30 44.27 1.61
CA SER A 271 28.19 45.20 1.77
C SER A 271 27.12 44.59 2.67
N ALA A 272 26.63 45.37 3.63
CA ALA A 272 25.49 45.00 4.46
C ALA A 272 24.20 45.54 3.84
N ARG A 273 23.14 44.73 3.79
CA ARG A 273 21.88 45.06 3.08
C ARG A 273 20.68 45.25 4.00
N THR A 274 20.68 44.59 5.16
CA THR A 274 19.56 44.53 6.10
C THR A 274 20.12 44.53 7.53
N PHE A 275 19.44 45.24 8.43
CA PHE A 275 19.75 45.35 9.87
C PHE A 275 18.48 45.08 10.67
#